data_AF-A0AAN6EA03-F1
#
_entry.id   AF-A0AAN6EA03-F1
#
_cell.length_a   1.000
_cell.length_b   1.000
_cell.length_c   1.000
_cell.angle_alpha   90.00
_cell.angle_beta   90.00
_cell.angle_gamma   90.00
#
_symmetry.space_group_name_H-M   'P 1'
#
loop_
_entity.id
_entity.type
_entity.pdbx_description
1 polymer ?
#
loop_
_entity_poly.entity_id
_entity_poly.type
_entity_poly.pdbx_seq_one_letter_code
_entity_poly.pdbx_strand_id
1 'polypeptide(L)'
;ELMCGILDKSVVGDGKKTSIFFIALRDYGNLEAAALMNRLAKLSARWSCNQGFSIGLSDVMPGAKLSKRKDDLIESAYLECDDYIQKSRSGNLENLPGRDPEETLEATLSNVLSGVRDNAGKICMEELGLYNAPLIMATCGSKGSALNVCQMVACVGQQIVSGSRIRDGFTDRTLPHFLKLSRTPQAKGFVASSFYSGLYPTEFFFHAASGREGLVDAAVKTAETGYMQRRLVKAFEDLRVHYDSSVRNSAGTIVQFEYGGDSLDPYCLEGDGKPVIFQHNWQHIRNTVDVLPEDERLAPFQVKYVVDKVLKEPRFVRWTNEYWRDELREYIYKLAERLAELRVAYGLDAFTEQPDGLLDAPVKPKTRGRKPKNKPADNGLAVDEDESRVLGWSLDKADGRLVAAARRVIDNKLLVTHNVLNRFLDLCILKYQRSRVDPGTAVGAIGAQSIGEPTTQMTLKAFHFAGIASMNVTMGVPRIKEIINGAKNISTPT
;
A
#
# COMPACT_ATOMS: atom_id res chain seq x y z
N GLU A 1 4.62 9.02 -20.63
CA GLU A 1 4.01 7.98 -21.47
C GLU A 1 3.95 6.67 -20.68
N LEU A 2 2.97 5.80 -20.93
CA LEU A 2 2.91 4.48 -20.29
C LEU A 2 3.86 3.54 -21.05
N MET A 3 4.96 3.14 -20.40
CA MET A 3 5.98 2.30 -21.04
C MET A 3 5.64 0.80 -20.99
N CYS A 4 5.12 0.32 -19.87
CA CYS A 4 4.74 -1.07 -19.66
C CYS A 4 3.73 -1.19 -18.52
N GLY A 5 3.07 -2.35 -18.44
CA GLY A 5 2.11 -2.69 -17.39
C GLY A 5 0.66 -2.39 -17.76
N ILE A 6 -0.26 -2.98 -16.98
CA ILE A 6 -1.70 -2.80 -17.11
C ILE A 6 -2.14 -1.81 -16.03
N LEU A 7 -3.05 -0.90 -16.38
CA LEU A 7 -3.66 0.03 -15.44
C LEU A 7 -4.74 -0.70 -14.63
N ASP A 8 -4.39 -1.10 -13.41
CA ASP A 8 -5.28 -1.75 -12.46
C ASP A 8 -5.83 -0.78 -11.40
N LYS A 9 -6.59 -1.31 -10.43
CA LYS A 9 -7.08 -0.55 -9.29
C LYS A 9 -5.95 0.13 -8.49
N SER A 10 -4.74 -0.41 -8.45
CA SER A 10 -3.65 0.18 -7.69
C SER A 10 -3.11 1.48 -8.31
N VAL A 11 -3.17 1.58 -9.64
CA VAL A 11 -2.69 2.73 -10.40
C VAL A 11 -3.77 3.78 -10.61
N VAL A 12 -5.01 3.37 -10.92
CA VAL A 12 -6.11 4.28 -11.28
C VAL A 12 -7.20 4.36 -10.21
N GLY A 13 -7.27 3.36 -9.33
CA GLY A 13 -8.32 3.25 -8.32
C GLY A 13 -8.07 4.07 -7.05
N ASP A 14 -8.96 3.85 -6.10
CA ASP A 14 -9.01 4.52 -4.82
C ASP A 14 -8.02 3.94 -3.79
N GLY A 15 -7.59 4.78 -2.85
CA GLY A 15 -6.93 4.35 -1.61
C GLY A 15 -5.41 4.18 -1.65
N LYS A 16 -4.74 4.36 -2.80
CA LYS A 16 -3.27 4.34 -2.87
C LYS A 16 -2.69 5.70 -3.27
N LYS A 17 -1.71 6.18 -2.50
CA LYS A 17 -0.94 7.40 -2.79
C LYS A 17 -0.03 7.27 -4.02
N THR A 18 0.13 6.07 -4.56
CA THR A 18 0.87 5.84 -5.82
C THR A 18 -0.01 5.98 -7.06
N SER A 19 -1.29 6.33 -6.90
CA SER A 19 -2.21 6.49 -8.03
C SER A 19 -1.78 7.61 -8.97
N ILE A 20 -2.03 7.44 -10.27
CA ILE A 20 -1.76 8.46 -11.29
C ILE A 20 -2.49 9.77 -11.00
N PHE A 21 -3.69 9.70 -10.43
CA PHE A 21 -4.46 10.90 -10.08
C PHE A 21 -3.88 11.62 -8.86
N PHE A 22 -3.35 10.87 -7.89
CA PHE A 22 -2.68 11.46 -6.74
C PHE A 22 -1.38 12.15 -7.16
N ILE A 23 -0.58 11.51 -8.02
CA ILE A 23 0.65 12.11 -8.57
C ILE A 23 0.32 13.36 -9.37
N ALA A 24 -0.69 13.31 -10.26
CA ALA A 24 -1.13 14.46 -11.03
C ALA A 24 -1.61 15.62 -10.13
N LEU A 25 -2.35 15.30 -9.06
CA LEU A 25 -2.82 16.26 -8.07
C LEU A 25 -1.65 16.96 -7.36
N ARG A 26 -0.62 16.21 -6.96
CA ARG A 26 0.53 16.73 -6.20
C ARG A 26 1.49 17.54 -7.05
N ASP A 27 1.75 17.10 -8.28
CA ASP A 27 2.73 17.75 -9.16
C ASP A 27 2.14 18.90 -9.98
N TYR A 28 0.94 18.73 -10.54
CA TYR A 28 0.34 19.67 -11.49
C TYR A 28 -0.92 20.37 -10.95
N GLY A 29 -1.41 19.96 -9.77
CA GLY A 29 -2.53 20.61 -9.08
C GLY A 29 -3.91 20.04 -9.40
N ASN A 30 -4.92 20.59 -8.72
CA ASN A 30 -6.27 20.03 -8.66
C ASN A 30 -7.01 20.08 -10.01
N LEU A 31 -6.83 21.17 -10.77
CA LEU A 31 -7.54 21.37 -12.04
C LEU A 31 -7.09 20.37 -13.11
N GLU A 32 -5.78 20.14 -13.23
CA GLU A 32 -5.22 19.19 -14.19
C GLU A 32 -5.57 17.74 -13.80
N ALA A 33 -5.51 17.40 -12.51
CA ALA A 33 -5.96 16.09 -12.03
C ALA A 33 -7.43 15.83 -12.36
N ALA A 34 -8.32 16.80 -12.13
CA ALA A 34 -9.73 16.69 -12.46
C ALA A 34 -9.96 16.59 -13.98
N ALA A 35 -9.22 17.36 -14.78
CA ALA A 35 -9.27 17.25 -16.25
C ALA A 35 -8.82 15.86 -16.73
N LEU A 36 -7.75 15.32 -16.15
CA LEU A 36 -7.24 13.97 -16.44
C LEU A 36 -8.29 12.90 -16.14
N MET A 37 -8.93 12.95 -14.96
CA MET A 37 -10.01 12.03 -14.58
C MET A 37 -11.17 12.07 -15.59
N ASN A 38 -11.60 13.27 -15.99
CA ASN A 38 -12.68 13.45 -16.96
C ASN A 38 -12.32 12.91 -18.35
N ARG A 39 -11.07 13.08 -18.80
CA ARG A 39 -10.61 12.54 -20.09
C ARG A 39 -10.62 11.01 -20.06
N LEU A 40 -10.12 10.40 -18.99
CA LEU A 40 -10.11 8.94 -18.85
C LEU A 40 -11.55 8.40 -18.83
N ALA A 41 -12.44 8.97 -18.01
CA ALA A 41 -13.84 8.54 -17.94
C ALA A 41 -14.55 8.58 -19.31
N LYS A 42 -14.33 9.65 -20.09
CA LYS A 42 -14.90 9.81 -21.44
C LYS A 42 -14.38 8.78 -22.44
N LEU A 43 -13.10 8.41 -22.34
CA LEU A 43 -12.48 7.40 -23.19
C LEU A 43 -12.98 6.00 -22.80
N SER A 44 -12.89 5.65 -21.51
CA SER A 44 -13.31 4.37 -20.97
C SER A 44 -14.78 4.10 -21.27
N ALA A 45 -15.68 5.07 -21.08
CA ALA A 45 -17.10 4.90 -21.37
C ALA A 45 -17.35 4.53 -22.84
N ARG A 46 -16.74 5.26 -23.79
CA ARG A 46 -16.90 4.98 -25.23
C ARG A 46 -16.26 3.66 -25.63
N TRP A 47 -15.08 3.37 -25.11
CA TRP A 47 -14.38 2.13 -25.39
C TRP A 47 -15.16 0.91 -24.89
N SER A 48 -15.67 0.96 -23.65
CA SER A 48 -16.50 -0.10 -23.08
C SER A 48 -17.80 -0.32 -23.85
N CYS A 49 -18.44 0.74 -24.35
CA CYS A 49 -19.62 0.61 -25.20
C CYS A 49 -19.30 -0.07 -26.55
N ASN A 50 -18.14 0.22 -27.14
CA ASN A 50 -17.75 -0.34 -28.43
C ASN A 50 -17.27 -1.80 -28.35
N GLN A 51 -16.51 -2.15 -27.31
CA GLN A 51 -16.01 -3.53 -27.12
C GLN A 51 -17.10 -4.46 -26.58
N GLY A 52 -17.95 -3.95 -25.68
CA GLY A 52 -18.86 -4.78 -24.91
C GLY A 52 -18.13 -5.59 -23.83
N PHE A 53 -18.79 -5.79 -22.69
CA PHE A 53 -18.30 -6.66 -21.63
C PHE A 53 -19.53 -7.29 -20.96
N SER A 54 -19.56 -8.62 -20.87
CA SER A 54 -20.71 -9.36 -20.35
C SER A 54 -20.23 -10.52 -19.48
N ILE A 55 -21.12 -11.01 -18.63
CA ILE A 55 -20.94 -12.21 -17.81
C ILE A 55 -22.05 -13.19 -18.16
N GLY A 56 -21.66 -14.41 -18.54
CA GLY A 56 -22.58 -15.49 -18.88
C GLY A 56 -22.61 -16.59 -17.81
N LEU A 57 -23.52 -17.54 -17.97
CA LEU A 57 -23.53 -18.76 -17.15
C LEU A 57 -22.31 -19.65 -17.43
N SER A 58 -21.82 -19.65 -18.68
CA SER A 58 -20.64 -20.39 -19.12
C SER A 58 -19.36 -19.99 -18.38
N ASP A 59 -19.29 -18.75 -17.92
CA ASP A 59 -18.13 -18.17 -17.21
C ASP A 59 -17.98 -18.72 -15.78
N VAL A 60 -19.07 -19.28 -15.25
CA VAL A 60 -19.17 -19.83 -13.90
C VAL A 60 -19.27 -21.36 -13.91
N MET A 61 -19.35 -21.97 -15.10
CA MET A 61 -19.43 -23.41 -15.24
C MET A 61 -18.06 -24.06 -14.91
N PRO A 62 -17.99 -24.96 -13.93
CA PRO A 62 -16.74 -25.64 -13.60
C PRO A 62 -16.34 -26.62 -14.71
N GLY A 63 -15.05 -26.64 -15.05
CA GLY A 63 -14.48 -27.65 -15.95
C GLY A 63 -14.50 -29.04 -15.30
N ALA A 64 -14.46 -30.10 -16.12
CA ALA A 64 -14.45 -31.48 -15.61
C ALA A 64 -13.22 -31.79 -14.74
N LYS A 65 -12.08 -31.15 -15.02
CA LYS A 65 -10.85 -31.28 -14.23
C LYS A 65 -11.03 -30.60 -12.87
N LEU A 66 -11.61 -29.39 -12.84
CA LEU A 66 -11.91 -28.67 -11.61
C LEU A 66 -12.84 -29.47 -10.71
N SER A 67 -13.95 -29.96 -11.27
CA SER A 67 -14.94 -30.73 -10.50
C SER A 67 -14.31 -31.96 -9.87
N LYS A 68 -13.52 -32.73 -10.63
CA LYS A 68 -12.82 -33.91 -10.10
C LYS A 68 -11.82 -33.55 -9.01
N ARG A 69 -10.94 -32.58 -9.25
CA ARG A 69 -9.94 -32.14 -8.26
C ARG A 69 -10.59 -31.58 -7.00
N LYS A 70 -11.71 -30.87 -7.15
CA LYS A 70 -12.49 -30.34 -6.03
C LYS A 70 -13.05 -31.48 -5.20
N ASP A 71 -13.68 -32.48 -5.84
CA ASP A 71 -14.28 -33.61 -5.14
C ASP A 71 -13.19 -34.43 -4.40
N ASP A 72 -12.05 -34.70 -5.05
CA ASP A 72 -10.89 -35.38 -4.43
C ASP A 72 -10.37 -34.60 -3.19
N LEU A 73 -10.36 -33.26 -3.28
CA LEU A 73 -9.89 -32.38 -2.21
C LEU A 73 -10.89 -32.31 -1.04
N ILE A 74 -12.19 -32.33 -1.31
CA ILE A 74 -13.22 -32.35 -0.27
C ILE A 74 -13.25 -33.72 0.43
N GLU A 75 -13.13 -34.81 -0.33
CA GLU A 75 -13.13 -36.17 0.22
C GLU A 75 -11.92 -36.41 1.13
N SER A 76 -10.72 -36.01 0.69
CA SER A 76 -9.51 -36.10 1.53
C SER A 76 -9.64 -35.31 2.82
N ALA A 77 -10.24 -34.11 2.78
CA ALA A 77 -10.47 -33.31 3.98
C ALA A 77 -11.54 -33.90 4.91
N TYR A 78 -12.57 -34.55 4.36
CA TYR A 78 -13.57 -35.26 5.16
C TYR A 78 -12.95 -36.45 5.89
N LEU A 79 -12.10 -37.23 5.21
CA LEU A 79 -11.36 -38.34 5.82
C LEU A 79 -10.44 -37.84 6.95
N GLU A 80 -9.74 -36.72 6.74
CA GLU A 80 -8.91 -36.10 7.77
C GLU A 80 -9.74 -35.63 8.98
N CYS A 81 -10.89 -35.00 8.73
CA CYS A 81 -11.81 -34.58 9.78
C CYS A 81 -12.35 -35.77 10.58
N ASP A 82 -12.70 -36.87 9.90
CA ASP A 82 -13.20 -38.08 10.55
C ASP A 82 -12.12 -38.75 11.40
N ASP A 83 -10.85 -38.74 10.98
CA ASP A 83 -9.72 -39.21 11.78
C ASP A 83 -9.54 -38.38 13.07
N TYR A 84 -9.61 -37.04 12.98
CA TYR A 84 -9.56 -36.19 14.18
C TYR A 84 -10.76 -36.42 15.12
N ILE A 85 -11.96 -36.63 14.57
CA ILE A 85 -13.15 -36.96 15.37
C ILE A 85 -12.98 -38.31 16.06
N GLN A 86 -12.39 -39.31 15.39
CA GLN A 86 -12.10 -40.62 15.98
C GLN A 86 -11.03 -40.52 17.07
N LYS A 87 -9.95 -39.76 16.86
CA LYS A 87 -8.91 -39.49 17.86
C LYS A 87 -9.46 -38.77 19.09
N SER A 88 -10.39 -37.84 18.91
CA SER A 88 -11.09 -37.19 20.01
C SER A 88 -11.97 -38.17 20.79
N ARG A 89 -12.69 -39.07 20.09
CA ARG A 89 -13.51 -40.12 20.73
C ARG A 89 -12.67 -41.16 21.49
N SER A 90 -11.47 -41.48 21.01
CA SER A 90 -10.54 -42.39 21.70
C SER A 90 -9.75 -41.71 22.82
N GLY A 91 -9.84 -40.39 22.98
CA GLY A 91 -9.10 -39.63 23.98
C GLY A 91 -7.62 -39.40 23.65
N ASN A 92 -7.20 -39.70 22.42
CA ASN A 92 -5.81 -39.59 21.97
C ASN A 92 -5.49 -38.24 21.29
N LEU A 93 -6.37 -37.25 21.38
CA LEU A 93 -6.14 -35.93 20.80
C LEU A 93 -5.26 -35.09 21.75
N GLU A 94 -4.12 -34.63 21.26
CA GLU A 94 -3.28 -33.70 22.01
C GLU A 94 -3.93 -32.32 22.09
N ASN A 95 -4.13 -31.84 23.31
CA ASN A 95 -4.75 -30.54 23.55
C ASN A 95 -3.79 -29.40 23.20
N LEU A 96 -4.33 -28.35 22.59
CA LEU A 96 -3.60 -27.10 22.44
C LEU A 96 -3.46 -26.41 23.81
N PRO A 97 -2.36 -25.67 24.05
CA PRO A 97 -2.13 -25.02 25.34
C PRO A 97 -3.26 -24.05 25.67
N GLY A 98 -3.83 -24.21 26.87
CA GLY A 98 -4.91 -23.35 27.38
C GLY A 98 -6.28 -23.57 26.73
N ARG A 99 -6.50 -24.70 26.05
CA ARG A 99 -7.79 -25.06 25.44
C ARG A 99 -8.28 -26.41 25.91
N ASP A 100 -9.60 -26.55 25.97
CA ASP A 100 -10.24 -27.82 26.25
C ASP A 100 -10.10 -28.80 25.06
N PRO A 101 -10.25 -30.12 25.27
CA PRO A 101 -10.21 -31.10 24.19
C PRO A 101 -11.23 -30.82 23.07
N GLU A 102 -12.42 -30.33 23.43
CA GLU A 102 -13.48 -30.00 22.48
C GLU A 102 -13.16 -28.74 21.68
N GLU A 103 -12.64 -27.71 22.34
CA GLU A 103 -12.20 -26.48 21.68
C GLU A 103 -11.00 -26.73 20.77
N THR A 104 -10.10 -27.62 21.19
CA THR A 104 -8.97 -28.08 20.37
C THR A 104 -9.48 -28.77 19.11
N LEU A 105 -10.43 -29.68 19.23
CA LEU A 105 -11.05 -30.35 18.07
C LEU A 105 -11.75 -29.35 17.14
N GLU A 106 -12.52 -28.41 17.67
CA GLU A 106 -13.19 -27.39 16.86
C GLU A 106 -12.19 -26.50 16.11
N ALA A 107 -11.08 -26.14 16.76
CA ALA A 107 -10.03 -25.34 16.15
C ALA A 107 -9.30 -26.09 15.03
N THR A 108 -8.92 -27.36 15.26
CA THR A 108 -8.25 -28.18 14.23
C THR A 108 -9.15 -28.41 13.03
N LEU A 109 -10.42 -28.79 13.26
CA LEU A 109 -11.40 -28.99 12.18
C LEU A 109 -11.67 -27.71 11.39
N SER A 110 -11.81 -26.57 12.07
CA SER A 110 -12.02 -25.28 11.39
C SER A 110 -10.82 -24.86 10.55
N ASN A 111 -9.60 -25.16 10.99
CA ASN A 111 -8.38 -24.89 10.23
C ASN A 111 -8.30 -25.75 8.96
N VAL A 112 -8.54 -27.06 9.06
CA VAL A 112 -8.55 -27.97 7.91
C VAL A 112 -9.57 -27.50 6.87
N LEU A 113 -10.82 -27.28 7.29
CA LEU A 113 -11.91 -26.88 6.39
C LEU A 113 -11.72 -25.47 5.79
N SER A 114 -11.04 -24.57 6.49
CA SER A 114 -10.66 -23.27 5.93
C SER A 114 -9.60 -23.42 4.84
N GLY A 115 -8.62 -24.31 5.05
CA GLY A 115 -7.58 -24.61 4.06
C GLY A 115 -8.14 -25.24 2.78
N VAL A 116 -9.17 -26.08 2.89
CA VAL A 116 -9.89 -26.68 1.75
C VAL A 116 -10.39 -25.60 0.79
N ARG A 117 -11.07 -24.58 1.32
CA ARG A 117 -11.63 -23.50 0.51
C ARG A 117 -10.53 -22.70 -0.20
N ASP A 118 -9.45 -22.38 0.51
CA ASP A 118 -8.36 -21.58 -0.06
C ASP A 118 -7.62 -22.35 -1.17
N ASN A 119 -7.44 -23.66 -1.00
CA ASN A 119 -6.86 -24.54 -2.02
C ASN A 119 -7.79 -24.72 -3.22
N ALA A 120 -9.09 -24.95 -2.98
CA ALA A 120 -10.10 -25.01 -4.05
C ALA A 120 -10.14 -23.68 -4.84
N GLY A 121 -9.98 -22.55 -4.16
CA GLY A 121 -9.89 -21.23 -4.78
C GLY A 121 -8.68 -21.08 -5.69
N LYS A 122 -7.49 -21.54 -5.28
CA LYS A 122 -6.28 -21.51 -6.13
C LYS A 122 -6.46 -22.37 -7.38
N ILE A 123 -6.94 -23.60 -7.22
CA ILE A 123 -7.19 -24.51 -8.35
C ILE A 123 -8.21 -23.90 -9.32
N CYS A 124 -9.27 -23.27 -8.79
CA CYS A 124 -10.27 -22.58 -9.60
C CYS A 124 -9.64 -21.45 -10.44
N MET A 125 -8.80 -20.61 -9.84
CA MET A 125 -8.17 -19.47 -10.53
C MET A 125 -7.14 -19.91 -11.59
N GLU A 126 -6.48 -21.05 -11.39
CA GLU A 126 -5.56 -21.64 -12.37
C GLU A 126 -6.28 -22.23 -13.59
N GLU A 127 -7.49 -22.78 -13.40
CA GLU A 127 -8.24 -23.46 -14.46
C GLU A 127 -9.10 -22.50 -15.30
N LEU A 128 -9.58 -21.41 -14.70
CA LEU A 128 -10.38 -20.42 -15.42
C LEU A 128 -9.57 -19.75 -16.54
N GLY A 129 -10.14 -19.68 -17.74
CA GLY A 129 -9.48 -19.08 -18.90
C GLY A 129 -9.22 -17.58 -18.71
N LEU A 130 -8.16 -17.07 -19.35
CA LEU A 130 -7.76 -15.65 -19.24
C LEU A 130 -8.85 -14.66 -19.66
N TYR A 131 -9.73 -15.06 -20.58
CA TYR A 131 -10.82 -14.23 -21.09
C TYR A 131 -12.10 -14.29 -20.23
N ASN A 132 -12.07 -15.01 -19.11
CA ASN A 132 -13.24 -15.17 -18.26
C ASN A 132 -13.59 -13.86 -17.55
N ALA A 133 -14.83 -13.37 -17.71
CA ALA A 133 -15.25 -12.07 -17.19
C ALA A 133 -15.14 -11.93 -15.65
N PRO A 134 -15.60 -12.89 -14.82
CA PRO A 134 -15.45 -12.84 -13.37
C PRO A 134 -13.99 -12.80 -12.93
N LEU A 135 -13.11 -13.51 -13.64
CA LEU A 135 -11.67 -13.52 -13.36
C LEU A 135 -11.04 -12.14 -13.66
N ILE A 136 -11.39 -11.54 -14.80
CA ILE A 136 -10.95 -10.19 -15.16
C ILE A 136 -11.45 -9.17 -14.12
N MET A 137 -12.72 -9.26 -13.70
CA MET A 137 -13.28 -8.35 -12.70
C MET A 137 -12.56 -8.46 -11.34
N ALA A 138 -12.26 -9.70 -10.91
CA ALA A 138 -11.55 -9.96 -9.66
C ALA A 138 -10.08 -9.50 -9.73
N THR A 139 -9.39 -9.71 -10.85
CA THR A 139 -7.98 -9.29 -11.03
C THR A 139 -7.85 -7.78 -11.18
N CYS A 140 -8.74 -7.13 -11.94
CA CYS A 140 -8.77 -5.68 -12.05
C CYS A 140 -9.27 -4.99 -10.77
N GLY A 141 -9.97 -5.71 -9.89
CA GLY A 141 -10.54 -5.19 -8.66
C GLY A 141 -11.76 -4.27 -8.89
N SER A 142 -12.50 -4.47 -9.99
CA SER A 142 -13.67 -3.64 -10.32
C SER A 142 -14.85 -3.97 -9.40
N LYS A 143 -15.22 -5.24 -9.31
CA LYS A 143 -16.24 -5.74 -8.38
C LYS A 143 -16.06 -7.24 -8.16
N GLY A 144 -16.16 -7.65 -6.90
CA GLY A 144 -15.90 -9.02 -6.48
C GLY A 144 -14.42 -9.29 -6.23
N SER A 145 -14.16 -10.42 -5.60
CA SER A 145 -12.83 -10.91 -5.26
C SER A 145 -12.66 -12.34 -5.79
N ALA A 146 -11.43 -12.85 -5.78
CA ALA A 146 -11.15 -14.24 -6.12
C ALA A 146 -11.99 -15.22 -5.27
N LEU A 147 -12.30 -14.85 -4.03
CA LEU A 147 -13.16 -15.63 -3.16
C LEU A 147 -14.60 -15.72 -3.69
N ASN A 148 -15.15 -14.63 -4.22
CA ASN A 148 -16.50 -14.65 -4.79
C ASN A 148 -16.56 -15.57 -6.02
N VAL A 149 -15.54 -15.54 -6.87
CA VAL A 149 -15.43 -16.44 -8.03
C VAL A 149 -15.37 -17.90 -7.57
N CYS A 150 -14.52 -18.19 -6.56
CA CYS A 150 -14.43 -19.52 -5.96
C CYS A 150 -15.77 -20.03 -5.41
N GLN A 151 -16.54 -19.19 -4.72
CA GLN A 151 -17.85 -19.56 -4.16
C GLN A 151 -18.88 -19.88 -5.24
N MET A 152 -18.82 -19.17 -6.36
CA MET A 152 -19.74 -19.41 -7.48
C MET A 152 -19.41 -20.69 -8.23
N VAL A 153 -18.12 -20.99 -8.44
CA VAL A 153 -17.67 -22.11 -9.30
C VAL A 153 -17.35 -23.38 -8.51
N ALA A 154 -16.55 -23.29 -7.45
CA ALA A 154 -15.95 -24.43 -6.76
C ALA A 154 -16.74 -24.89 -5.52
N CYS A 155 -16.67 -24.15 -4.42
CA CYS A 155 -17.43 -24.45 -3.19
C CYS A 155 -17.65 -23.19 -2.35
N VAL A 156 -18.75 -23.14 -1.61
CA VAL A 156 -19.03 -22.02 -0.69
C VAL A 156 -18.14 -22.10 0.56
N GLY A 157 -17.94 -23.30 1.09
CA GLY A 157 -17.07 -23.59 2.23
C GLY A 157 -17.78 -23.52 3.60
N GLN A 158 -16.98 -23.58 4.66
CA GLN A 158 -17.47 -23.59 6.05
C GLN A 158 -18.27 -22.32 6.38
N GLN A 159 -19.48 -22.49 6.92
CA GLN A 159 -20.28 -21.40 7.50
C GLN A 159 -19.98 -21.26 8.99
N ILE A 160 -19.84 -20.02 9.44
CA ILE A 160 -19.45 -19.68 10.81
C ILE A 160 -20.49 -18.74 11.37
N VAL A 161 -20.94 -19.03 12.58
CA VAL A 161 -21.88 -18.20 13.32
C VAL A 161 -21.27 -17.86 14.68
N SER A 162 -21.12 -16.58 14.97
CA SER A 162 -20.58 -16.05 16.23
C SER A 162 -19.19 -16.60 16.58
N GLY A 163 -18.32 -16.72 15.57
CA GLY A 163 -16.93 -17.14 15.72
C GLY A 163 -16.71 -18.66 15.85
N SER A 164 -17.77 -19.45 15.90
CA SER A 164 -17.72 -20.93 15.94
C SER A 164 -18.44 -21.54 14.74
N ARG A 165 -18.19 -22.82 14.45
CA ARG A 165 -19.07 -23.59 13.56
C ARG A 165 -20.49 -23.64 14.13
N ILE A 166 -21.45 -24.06 13.30
CA ILE A 166 -22.87 -23.97 13.67
C ILE A 166 -23.14 -24.79 14.93
N ARG A 167 -23.68 -24.12 15.95
CA ARG A 167 -24.01 -24.70 17.25
C ARG A 167 -25.26 -25.57 17.16
N ASP A 168 -25.40 -26.46 18.13
CA ASP A 168 -26.54 -27.35 18.22
C ASP A 168 -27.77 -26.58 18.69
N GLY A 169 -28.73 -26.35 17.78
CA GLY A 169 -30.02 -25.72 18.10
C GLY A 169 -31.05 -26.71 18.67
N PHE A 170 -30.85 -28.01 18.44
CA PHE A 170 -31.63 -29.09 19.04
C PHE A 170 -30.78 -29.84 20.08
N THR A 171 -31.40 -30.78 20.81
CA THR A 171 -30.71 -31.65 21.76
C THR A 171 -29.59 -32.43 21.07
N ASP A 172 -28.33 -32.05 21.32
CA ASP A 172 -27.09 -32.65 20.82
C ASP A 172 -26.96 -32.72 19.29
N ARG A 173 -27.64 -31.84 18.55
CA ARG A 173 -27.54 -31.78 17.08
C ARG A 173 -27.97 -30.43 16.49
N THR A 174 -27.47 -30.12 15.31
CA THR A 174 -27.79 -28.90 14.57
C THR A 174 -29.16 -28.94 13.89
N LEU A 175 -29.49 -30.06 13.23
CA LEU A 175 -30.77 -30.29 12.55
C LEU A 175 -31.33 -31.68 12.87
N PRO A 176 -32.65 -31.90 12.78
CA PRO A 176 -33.27 -33.21 13.04
C PRO A 176 -32.83 -34.31 12.07
N HIS A 177 -32.31 -33.93 10.91
CA HIS A 177 -31.80 -34.82 9.87
C HIS A 177 -30.44 -35.45 10.22
N PHE A 178 -29.72 -34.88 11.17
CA PHE A 178 -28.43 -35.41 11.62
C PHE A 178 -28.58 -36.26 12.89
N LEU A 179 -27.66 -37.23 13.02
CA LEU A 179 -27.53 -38.04 14.22
C LEU A 179 -27.09 -37.16 15.40
N LYS A 180 -27.51 -37.57 16.61
CA LYS A 180 -27.07 -36.93 17.85
C LYS A 180 -25.56 -37.04 18.01
N LEU A 181 -24.93 -36.02 18.58
CA LEU A 181 -23.49 -35.89 18.81
C LEU A 181 -22.64 -35.98 17.53
N SER A 182 -23.24 -35.72 16.36
CA SER A 182 -22.51 -35.68 15.11
C SER A 182 -21.67 -34.40 15.01
N ARG A 183 -20.35 -34.56 14.88
CA ARG A 183 -19.37 -33.47 14.69
C ARG A 183 -18.82 -33.40 13.27
N THR A 184 -19.42 -34.15 12.34
CA THR A 184 -18.98 -34.18 10.94
C THR A 184 -19.08 -32.79 10.29
N PRO A 185 -18.23 -32.47 9.30
CA PRO A 185 -18.25 -31.17 8.64
C PRO A 185 -19.64 -30.77 8.11
N GLN A 186 -20.34 -31.71 7.48
CA GLN A 186 -21.69 -31.49 6.92
C GLN A 186 -22.72 -31.16 8.00
N ALA A 187 -22.66 -31.82 9.16
CA ALA A 187 -23.57 -31.56 10.28
C ALA A 187 -23.32 -30.20 10.93
N LYS A 188 -22.08 -29.70 10.87
CA LYS A 188 -21.64 -28.45 11.50
C LYS A 188 -21.50 -27.28 10.52
N GLY A 189 -22.13 -27.34 9.36
CA GLY A 189 -22.28 -26.19 8.47
C GLY A 189 -21.24 -26.05 7.37
N PHE A 190 -20.50 -27.11 7.03
CA PHE A 190 -19.67 -27.11 5.82
C PHE A 190 -20.54 -27.27 4.57
N VAL A 191 -20.36 -26.36 3.61
CA VAL A 191 -21.07 -26.37 2.32
C VAL A 191 -20.10 -26.77 1.21
N ALA A 192 -20.24 -27.98 0.70
CA ALA A 192 -19.38 -28.55 -0.32
C ALA A 192 -19.79 -28.10 -1.74
N SER A 193 -21.07 -27.78 -1.90
CA SER A 193 -21.64 -27.32 -3.16
C SER A 193 -21.21 -25.88 -3.50
N SER A 194 -21.26 -25.54 -4.79
CA SER A 194 -21.12 -24.16 -5.26
C SER A 194 -22.47 -23.52 -5.57
N PHE A 195 -22.51 -22.21 -5.78
CA PHE A 195 -23.75 -21.56 -6.23
C PHE A 195 -24.17 -22.03 -7.63
N TYR A 196 -23.24 -22.46 -8.47
CA TYR A 196 -23.55 -23.06 -9.76
C TYR A 196 -24.23 -24.44 -9.63
N SER A 197 -23.71 -25.32 -8.77
CA SER A 197 -24.29 -26.66 -8.58
C SER A 197 -25.63 -26.63 -7.83
N GLY A 198 -25.88 -25.56 -7.07
CA GLY A 198 -27.01 -25.46 -6.16
C GLY A 198 -26.71 -26.06 -4.80
N LEU A 199 -27.46 -25.64 -3.78
CA LEU A 199 -27.27 -26.00 -2.38
C LEU A 199 -28.29 -27.07 -1.95
N TYR A 200 -27.85 -28.04 -1.15
CA TYR A 200 -28.78 -28.94 -0.48
C TYR A 200 -29.63 -28.19 0.57
N PRO A 201 -30.83 -28.66 0.95
CA PRO A 201 -31.66 -27.97 1.94
C PRO A 201 -30.97 -27.73 3.29
N THR A 202 -30.14 -28.67 3.75
CA THR A 202 -29.32 -28.53 4.97
C THR A 202 -28.24 -27.45 4.81
N GLU A 203 -27.52 -27.46 3.69
CA GLU A 203 -26.52 -26.44 3.33
C GLU A 203 -27.14 -25.05 3.18
N PHE A 204 -28.30 -24.97 2.53
CA PHE A 204 -29.05 -23.72 2.34
C PHE A 204 -29.45 -23.11 3.67
N PHE A 205 -29.97 -23.93 4.60
CA PHE A 205 -30.32 -23.45 5.95
C PHE A 205 -29.10 -22.88 6.68
N PHE A 206 -27.97 -23.60 6.64
CA PHE A 206 -26.73 -23.16 7.26
C PHE A 206 -26.14 -21.89 6.63
N HIS A 207 -26.20 -21.78 5.30
CA HIS A 207 -25.82 -20.57 4.58
C HIS A 207 -26.72 -19.38 4.93
N ALA A 208 -28.05 -19.60 5.00
CA ALA A 208 -29.00 -18.58 5.39
C ALA A 208 -28.82 -18.13 6.85
N ALA A 209 -28.49 -19.04 7.76
CA ALA A 209 -28.20 -18.72 9.16
C ALA A 209 -26.96 -17.79 9.29
N SER A 210 -25.87 -18.14 8.59
CA SER A 210 -24.66 -17.31 8.50
C SER A 210 -24.94 -15.93 7.88
N GLY A 211 -25.68 -15.90 6.76
CA GLY A 211 -26.07 -14.65 6.11
C GLY A 211 -26.97 -13.76 7.00
N ARG A 212 -27.81 -14.36 7.84
CA ARG A 212 -28.65 -13.62 8.80
C ARG A 212 -27.83 -12.92 9.88
N GLU A 213 -26.78 -13.55 10.40
CA GLU A 213 -25.89 -12.92 11.38
C GLU A 213 -25.27 -11.66 10.79
N GLY A 214 -24.74 -11.75 9.57
CA GLY A 214 -24.24 -10.59 8.82
C GLY A 214 -25.27 -9.47 8.76
N LEU A 215 -26.50 -9.78 8.30
CA LEU A 215 -27.62 -8.81 8.19
C LEU A 215 -27.96 -8.12 9.51
N VAL A 216 -28.01 -8.86 10.61
CA VAL A 216 -28.30 -8.31 11.93
C VAL A 216 -27.14 -7.43 12.41
N ASP A 217 -25.91 -7.84 12.13
CA ASP A 217 -24.71 -7.13 12.55
C ASP A 217 -24.61 -5.70 11.99
N ALA A 218 -25.00 -5.42 10.73
CA ALA A 218 -25.01 -4.01 10.28
C ALA A 218 -26.07 -3.24 11.02
N ALA A 219 -27.28 -3.80 11.12
CA ALA A 219 -28.39 -3.07 11.72
C ALA A 219 -28.04 -2.61 13.13
N VAL A 220 -27.42 -3.48 13.93
CA VAL A 220 -26.99 -3.15 15.29
C VAL A 220 -25.78 -2.22 15.29
N LYS A 221 -24.72 -2.55 14.53
CA LYS A 221 -23.45 -1.82 14.62
C LYS A 221 -23.48 -0.43 13.97
N THR A 222 -24.36 -0.18 12.99
CA THR A 222 -24.54 1.15 12.39
C THR A 222 -25.06 2.16 13.42
N ALA A 223 -26.00 1.77 14.28
CA ALA A 223 -26.50 2.64 15.33
C ALA A 223 -25.42 2.99 16.36
N GLU A 224 -24.64 2.00 16.78
CA GLU A 224 -23.55 2.20 17.75
C GLU A 224 -22.43 3.09 17.20
N THR A 225 -21.98 2.83 15.97
CA THR A 225 -20.89 3.60 15.34
C THR A 225 -21.29 5.02 15.01
N GLY A 226 -22.53 5.25 14.59
CA GLY A 226 -23.07 6.60 14.40
C GLY A 226 -23.10 7.42 15.69
N TYR A 227 -23.52 6.81 16.81
CA TYR A 227 -23.49 7.47 18.11
C TYR A 227 -22.06 7.77 18.58
N MET A 228 -21.13 6.84 18.36
CA MET A 228 -19.71 7.02 18.66
C MET A 228 -19.12 8.19 17.86
N GLN A 229 -19.39 8.27 16.56
CA GLN A 229 -18.93 9.36 15.71
C GLN A 229 -19.45 10.72 16.21
N ARG A 230 -20.74 10.80 16.55
CA ARG A 230 -21.31 12.02 17.14
C ARG A 230 -20.58 12.46 18.41
N ARG A 231 -20.25 11.50 19.29
CA ARG A 231 -19.51 11.79 20.53
C ARG A 231 -18.10 12.29 20.27
N LEU A 232 -17.38 11.68 19.34
CA LEU A 232 -16.03 12.11 18.95
C LEU A 232 -16.03 13.53 18.39
N VAL A 233 -16.97 13.83 17.47
CA VAL A 233 -17.10 15.19 16.90
C VAL A 233 -17.39 16.19 18.01
N LYS A 234 -18.31 15.88 18.93
CA LYS A 234 -18.62 16.79 20.04
C LYS A 234 -17.48 16.98 21.05
N ALA A 235 -16.61 16.00 21.21
CA ALA A 235 -15.45 16.12 22.08
C ALA A 235 -14.32 16.96 21.46
N PHE A 236 -14.23 17.01 20.12
CA PHE A 236 -13.11 17.64 19.42
C PHE A 236 -13.52 18.87 18.56
N GLU A 237 -14.78 19.28 18.56
CA GLU A 237 -15.27 20.35 17.67
C GLU A 237 -14.60 21.71 17.87
N ASP A 238 -14.04 21.96 19.05
CA ASP A 238 -13.41 23.23 19.40
C ASP A 238 -11.88 23.25 19.25
N LEU A 239 -11.25 22.12 18.88
CA LEU A 239 -9.81 22.04 18.70
C LEU A 239 -9.40 22.59 17.33
N ARG A 240 -8.53 23.61 17.36
CA ARG A 240 -7.98 24.26 16.16
C ARG A 240 -6.50 24.57 16.32
N VAL A 241 -5.81 24.67 15.18
CA VAL A 241 -4.42 25.12 15.13
C VAL A 241 -4.38 26.65 15.22
N HIS A 242 -3.52 27.20 16.07
CA HIS A 242 -3.29 28.63 16.20
C HIS A 242 -2.05 29.07 15.39
N TYR A 243 -1.86 30.38 15.23
CA TYR A 243 -0.75 30.95 14.44
C TYR A 243 0.65 30.64 14.97
N ASP A 244 0.74 30.21 16.23
CA ASP A 244 1.97 29.72 16.88
C ASP A 244 2.18 28.21 16.70
N SER A 245 1.44 27.56 15.77
CA SER A 245 1.44 26.11 15.52
C SER A 245 0.90 25.24 16.66
N SER A 246 0.45 25.84 17.77
CA SER A 246 -0.15 25.10 18.88
C SER A 246 -1.61 24.72 18.62
N VAL A 247 -2.05 23.58 19.14
CA VAL A 247 -3.45 23.15 19.11
C VAL A 247 -4.10 23.52 20.42
N ARG A 248 -5.17 24.32 20.36
CA ARG A 248 -5.89 24.78 21.56
C ARG A 248 -7.37 24.51 21.45
N ASN A 249 -8.00 24.38 22.60
CA ASN A 249 -9.45 24.32 22.73
C ASN A 249 -10.07 25.73 22.75
N SER A 250 -11.39 25.81 22.85
CA SER A 250 -12.14 27.07 22.94
C SER A 250 -11.78 27.93 24.15
N ALA A 251 -11.38 27.31 25.27
CA ALA A 251 -10.94 28.00 26.49
C ALA A 251 -9.49 28.54 26.42
N GLY A 252 -8.75 28.23 25.35
CA GLY A 252 -7.35 28.62 25.19
C GLY A 252 -6.34 27.69 25.87
N THR A 253 -6.78 26.58 26.43
CA THR A 253 -5.92 25.51 26.95
C THR A 253 -5.19 24.83 25.80
N ILE A 254 -3.87 24.74 25.90
CA ILE A 254 -3.02 24.05 24.93
C ILE A 254 -3.16 22.54 25.13
N VAL A 255 -3.52 21.82 24.06
CA VAL A 255 -3.58 20.35 24.04
C VAL A 255 -2.30 19.76 23.45
N GLN A 256 -1.78 20.38 22.38
CA GLN A 256 -0.50 20.03 21.77
C GLN A 256 0.30 21.32 21.49
N PHE A 257 1.59 21.30 21.79
CA PHE A 257 2.49 22.43 21.46
C PHE A 257 2.71 22.56 19.95
N GLU A 258 2.69 21.43 19.25
CA GLU A 258 2.83 21.33 17.81
C GLU A 258 1.85 20.26 17.32
N TYR A 259 1.07 20.58 16.29
CA TYR A 259 0.11 19.63 15.72
C TYR A 259 0.82 18.36 15.27
N GLY A 260 0.42 17.20 15.80
CA GLY A 260 1.01 15.90 15.43
C GLY A 260 2.48 15.71 15.84
N GLY A 261 3.11 16.69 16.48
CA GLY A 261 4.55 16.71 16.77
C GLY A 261 5.43 17.08 15.56
N ASP A 262 4.86 17.37 14.40
CA ASP A 262 5.59 17.73 13.18
C ASP A 262 5.02 18.95 12.41
N SER A 263 3.89 19.51 12.84
CA SER A 263 3.15 20.59 12.16
C SER A 263 2.74 20.24 10.71
N LEU A 264 2.64 18.96 10.36
CA LEU A 264 2.30 18.57 8.99
C LEU A 264 0.81 18.23 8.85
N ASP A 265 0.24 18.60 7.70
CA ASP A 265 -1.11 18.22 7.30
C ASP A 265 -1.08 16.81 6.67
N PRO A 266 -1.78 15.82 7.28
CA PRO A 266 -1.90 14.46 6.76
C PRO A 266 -2.43 14.40 5.32
N TYR A 267 -3.27 15.35 4.91
CA TYR A 267 -3.80 15.41 3.56
C TYR A 267 -2.68 15.61 2.54
N CYS A 268 -1.70 16.46 2.86
CA CYS A 268 -0.62 16.86 1.94
C CYS A 268 0.58 15.90 1.88
N LEU A 269 0.65 14.90 2.76
CA LEU A 269 1.75 13.93 2.78
C LEU A 269 1.73 12.99 1.56
N GLU A 270 2.87 12.88 0.85
CA GLU A 270 3.03 11.98 -0.30
C GLU A 270 3.11 10.51 0.09
N GLY A 271 3.81 10.19 1.19
CA GLY A 271 4.04 8.83 1.65
C GLY A 271 3.24 8.46 2.91
N ASP A 272 3.55 7.30 3.46
CA ASP A 272 3.01 6.84 4.75
C ASP A 272 3.71 7.60 5.88
N GLY A 273 3.11 8.71 6.32
CA GLY A 273 3.68 9.59 7.35
C GLY A 273 4.88 10.42 6.86
N LYS A 274 5.21 10.39 5.57
CA LYS A 274 6.34 11.14 4.99
C LYS A 274 5.86 12.26 4.06
N PRO A 275 6.37 13.49 4.21
CA PRO A 275 5.93 14.62 3.39
C PRO A 275 6.39 14.51 1.93
N VAL A 276 7.54 13.88 1.68
CA VAL A 276 8.17 13.79 0.36
C VAL A 276 8.67 12.37 0.12
N ILE A 277 8.32 11.77 -1.01
CA ILE A 277 8.91 10.50 -1.46
C ILE A 277 10.14 10.80 -2.32
N PHE A 278 11.33 10.70 -1.72
CA PHE A 278 12.58 11.12 -2.39
C PHE A 278 12.85 10.37 -3.70
N GLN A 279 12.62 9.05 -3.73
CA GLN A 279 12.86 8.24 -4.93
C GLN A 279 12.02 8.66 -6.13
N HIS A 280 10.73 8.91 -5.92
CA HIS A 280 9.83 9.37 -6.98
C HIS A 280 10.29 10.74 -7.47
N ASN A 281 10.47 11.69 -6.56
CA ASN A 281 10.82 13.06 -6.89
C ASN A 281 12.17 13.16 -7.60
N TRP A 282 13.13 12.30 -7.24
CA TRP A 282 14.41 12.20 -7.94
C TRP A 282 14.23 11.76 -9.40
N GLN A 283 13.41 10.72 -9.63
CA GLN A 283 13.08 10.26 -10.99
C GLN A 283 12.32 11.32 -11.79
N HIS A 284 11.38 12.03 -11.16
CA HIS A 284 10.65 13.14 -11.78
C HIS A 284 11.60 14.24 -12.27
N ILE A 285 12.54 14.68 -11.42
CA ILE A 285 13.51 15.72 -11.78
C ILE A 285 14.46 15.23 -12.87
N ARG A 286 14.93 13.97 -12.80
CA ARG A 286 15.79 13.39 -13.84
C ARG A 286 15.12 13.38 -15.22
N ASN A 287 13.80 13.21 -15.27
CA ASN A 287 13.05 13.15 -16.53
C ASN A 287 12.56 14.52 -17.02
N THR A 288 12.55 15.55 -16.16
CA THR A 288 12.02 16.89 -16.49
C THR A 288 13.11 17.92 -16.74
N VAL A 289 14.29 17.76 -16.12
CA VAL A 289 15.41 18.67 -16.30
C VAL A 289 16.27 18.18 -17.46
N ASP A 290 16.26 18.95 -18.54
CA ASP A 290 17.20 18.76 -19.65
C ASP A 290 18.63 19.02 -19.16
N VAL A 291 19.50 18.01 -19.29
CA VAL A 291 20.92 18.16 -18.99
C VAL A 291 21.66 18.51 -20.27
N LEU A 292 22.29 19.68 -20.27
CA LEU A 292 23.07 20.12 -21.43
C LEU A 292 24.46 19.47 -21.40
N PRO A 293 25.10 19.25 -22.57
CA PRO A 293 26.47 18.73 -22.62
C PRO A 293 27.50 19.60 -21.89
N GLU A 294 27.20 20.89 -21.72
CA GLU A 294 28.02 21.90 -21.04
C GLU A 294 27.87 21.89 -19.51
N ASP A 295 26.88 21.17 -18.96
CA ASP A 295 26.65 21.14 -17.52
C ASP A 295 27.75 20.33 -16.80
N GLU A 296 28.27 20.91 -15.71
CA GLU A 296 29.31 20.29 -14.91
C GLU A 296 28.76 19.08 -14.14
N ARG A 297 29.47 17.95 -14.26
CA ARG A 297 29.13 16.68 -13.62
C ARG A 297 29.75 16.64 -12.23
N LEU A 298 28.94 16.43 -11.21
CA LEU A 298 29.42 16.42 -9.84
C LEU A 298 30.05 15.07 -9.48
N ALA A 299 31.23 15.12 -8.85
CA ALA A 299 31.82 13.96 -8.19
C ALA A 299 31.11 13.65 -6.86
N PRO A 300 31.19 12.40 -6.34
CA PRO A 300 30.53 12.01 -5.09
C PRO A 300 30.80 12.93 -3.88
N PHE A 301 32.05 13.36 -3.66
CA PHE A 301 32.36 14.31 -2.59
C PHE A 301 31.70 15.69 -2.80
N GLN A 302 31.64 16.18 -4.04
CA GLN A 302 31.01 17.46 -4.37
C GLN A 302 29.50 17.41 -4.12
N VAL A 303 28.86 16.27 -4.43
CA VAL A 303 27.44 16.06 -4.09
C VAL A 303 27.22 16.17 -2.59
N LYS A 304 28.04 15.48 -1.78
CA LYS A 304 27.95 15.55 -0.31
C LYS A 304 28.16 16.99 0.20
N TYR A 305 29.17 17.70 -0.32
CA TYR A 305 29.47 19.08 0.04
C TYR A 305 28.33 20.04 -0.29
N VAL A 306 27.77 19.97 -1.51
CA VAL A 306 26.67 20.84 -1.95
C VAL A 306 25.43 20.63 -1.07
N VAL A 307 25.10 19.37 -0.75
CA VAL A 307 23.96 19.06 0.12
C VAL A 307 24.16 19.60 1.52
N ASP A 308 25.32 19.37 2.13
CA ASP A 308 25.61 19.86 3.48
C ASP A 308 25.59 21.39 3.56
N LYS A 309 26.02 22.07 2.50
CA LYS A 309 25.93 23.52 2.37
C LYS A 309 24.49 23.99 2.27
N VAL A 310 23.69 23.37 1.40
CA VAL A 310 22.29 23.77 1.16
C VAL A 310 21.39 23.48 2.37
N LEU A 311 21.58 22.35 3.06
CA LEU A 311 20.79 22.00 4.24
C LEU A 311 21.03 22.95 5.42
N LYS A 312 22.19 23.61 5.48
CA LYS A 312 22.52 24.65 6.48
C LYS A 312 21.95 26.03 6.13
N GLU A 313 21.45 26.23 4.92
CA GLU A 313 20.86 27.51 4.53
C GLU A 313 19.61 27.82 5.37
N PRO A 314 19.36 29.09 5.70
CA PRO A 314 18.25 29.49 6.56
C PRO A 314 16.88 29.08 6.01
N ARG A 315 16.77 28.90 4.68
CA ARG A 315 15.54 28.38 4.06
C ARG A 315 15.21 26.95 4.52
N PHE A 316 16.21 26.08 4.66
CA PHE A 316 15.97 24.71 5.14
C PHE A 316 15.79 24.72 6.65
N VAL A 317 16.68 25.40 7.39
CA VAL A 317 16.67 25.38 8.87
C VAL A 317 15.37 25.92 9.45
N ARG A 318 14.81 27.01 8.90
CA ARG A 318 13.61 27.66 9.42
C ARG A 318 12.33 26.85 9.23
N TRP A 319 12.22 26.13 8.12
CA TRP A 319 10.96 25.58 7.64
C TRP A 319 10.83 24.07 7.79
N THR A 320 11.92 23.37 8.16
CA THR A 320 11.96 21.90 8.19
C THR A 320 12.39 21.38 9.56
N ASN A 321 11.98 20.15 9.87
CA ASN A 321 12.43 19.44 11.06
C ASN A 321 13.84 18.88 10.86
N GLU A 322 14.61 18.81 11.95
CA GLU A 322 15.97 18.27 11.95
C GLU A 322 16.00 16.81 11.47
N TYR A 323 15.09 15.99 11.99
CA TYR A 323 14.93 14.60 11.58
C TYR A 323 14.73 14.44 10.07
N TRP A 324 13.89 15.28 9.45
CA TRP A 324 13.65 15.21 8.01
C TRP A 324 14.86 15.65 7.18
N ARG A 325 15.63 16.63 7.67
CA ARG A 325 16.89 17.04 7.01
C ARG A 325 17.91 15.90 7.05
N ASP A 326 18.00 15.18 8.15
CA ASP A 326 18.88 14.01 8.27
C ASP A 326 18.45 12.88 7.34
N GLU A 327 17.15 12.58 7.23
CA GLU A 327 16.65 11.60 6.26
C GLU A 327 16.99 12.00 4.80
N LEU A 328 16.81 13.28 4.44
CA LEU A 328 17.15 13.78 3.11
C LEU A 328 18.67 13.70 2.86
N ARG A 329 19.49 14.01 3.86
CA ARG A 329 20.94 13.90 3.80
C ARG A 329 21.37 12.45 3.57
N GLU A 330 20.84 11.52 4.36
CA GLU A 330 21.13 10.08 4.25
C GLU A 330 20.75 9.55 2.86
N TYR A 331 19.59 9.96 2.33
CA TYR A 331 19.16 9.57 0.99
C TYR A 331 20.15 10.01 -0.10
N ILE A 332 20.59 11.28 -0.06
CA ILE A 332 21.54 11.79 -1.06
C ILE A 332 22.94 11.20 -0.85
N TYR A 333 23.32 10.89 0.39
CA TYR A 333 24.58 10.21 0.67
C TYR A 333 24.62 8.80 0.08
N LYS A 334 23.51 8.05 0.19
CA LYS A 334 23.35 6.76 -0.50
C LYS A 334 23.42 6.90 -2.02
N LEU A 335 22.91 8.00 -2.59
CA LEU A 335 23.06 8.28 -4.03
C LEU A 335 24.53 8.55 -4.40
N ALA A 336 25.26 9.29 -3.57
CA ALA A 336 26.68 9.57 -3.77
C ALA A 336 27.54 8.29 -3.62
N GLU A 337 27.21 7.41 -2.68
CA GLU A 337 27.86 6.11 -2.50
C GLU A 337 27.63 5.20 -3.71
N ARG A 338 26.39 5.11 -4.21
CA ARG A 338 26.11 4.38 -5.45
C ARG A 338 26.88 4.94 -6.65
N LEU A 339 27.06 6.25 -6.72
CA LEU A 339 27.89 6.87 -7.75
C LEU A 339 29.37 6.46 -7.60
N ALA A 340 29.89 6.41 -6.37
CA ALA A 340 31.25 5.97 -6.09
C ALA A 340 31.45 4.49 -6.44
N GLU A 341 30.52 3.60 -6.06
CA GLU A 341 30.52 2.18 -6.41
C GLU A 341 30.53 1.97 -7.93
N LEU A 342 29.70 2.73 -8.67
CA LEU A 342 29.68 2.68 -10.14
C LEU A 342 31.01 3.13 -10.73
N ARG A 343 31.65 4.16 -10.18
CA ARG A 343 32.98 4.61 -10.65
C ARG A 343 34.04 3.54 -10.46
N VAL A 344 34.11 2.94 -9.27
CA VAL A 344 35.05 1.85 -8.96
C VAL A 344 34.81 0.64 -9.86
N ALA A 345 33.54 0.25 -10.08
CA ALA A 345 33.19 -0.88 -10.93
C ALA A 345 33.64 -0.72 -12.39
N TYR A 346 33.78 0.53 -12.88
CA TYR A 346 34.26 0.84 -14.23
C TYR A 346 35.74 1.31 -14.24
N GLY A 347 36.50 1.06 -13.17
CA GLY A 347 37.93 1.36 -13.10
C GLY A 347 38.27 2.85 -12.99
N LEU A 348 37.34 3.66 -12.49
CA LEU A 348 37.52 5.08 -12.22
C LEU A 348 37.61 5.35 -10.72
N ASP A 349 38.31 6.41 -10.33
CA ASP A 349 38.42 6.79 -8.92
C ASP A 349 37.06 7.07 -8.29
N ALA A 350 36.91 6.59 -7.05
CA ALA A 350 35.70 6.69 -6.26
C ALA A 350 35.35 8.15 -5.90
N PHE A 351 36.37 9.01 -5.72
CA PHE A 351 36.21 10.41 -5.28
C PHE A 351 35.28 10.56 -4.06
N THR A 352 35.46 9.70 -3.05
CA THR A 352 34.67 9.66 -1.81
C THR A 352 35.08 10.73 -0.81
N GLU A 353 36.36 11.09 -0.80
CA GLU A 353 36.95 12.16 0.03
C GLU A 353 37.49 13.27 -0.87
N GLN A 354 37.58 14.48 -0.31
CA GLN A 354 38.15 15.63 -1.01
C GLN A 354 39.65 15.37 -1.24
N PRO A 355 40.16 15.49 -2.46
CA PRO A 355 41.60 15.39 -2.70
C PRO A 355 42.34 16.53 -1.99
N ASP A 356 43.42 16.22 -1.26
CA ASP A 356 44.25 17.20 -0.58
C ASP A 356 44.77 18.27 -1.58
N GLY A 357 44.30 19.51 -1.42
CA GLY A 357 44.79 20.66 -2.21
C GLY A 357 43.73 21.52 -2.92
N LEU A 358 42.45 21.16 -2.93
CA LEU A 358 41.40 22.00 -3.52
C LEU A 358 40.78 22.95 -2.46
N LEU A 359 41.48 24.05 -2.19
CA LEU A 359 40.96 25.18 -1.40
C LEU A 359 39.77 25.84 -2.10
N ASP A 360 38.78 26.26 -1.29
CA ASP A 360 37.60 27.08 -1.59
C ASP A 360 37.67 27.94 -2.87
N ALA A 361 37.35 27.36 -4.02
CA ALA A 361 36.93 28.14 -5.18
C ALA A 361 35.39 28.21 -5.15
N PRO A 362 34.77 29.37 -4.86
CA PRO A 362 33.34 29.50 -4.95
C PRO A 362 32.92 29.21 -6.40
N VAL A 363 32.00 28.25 -6.57
CA VAL A 363 31.29 28.03 -7.83
C VAL A 363 30.57 29.33 -8.18
N LYS A 364 31.22 30.19 -8.98
CA LYS A 364 30.58 31.37 -9.55
C LYS A 364 29.70 30.87 -10.70
N PRO A 365 28.39 31.16 -10.71
CA PRO A 365 27.58 30.89 -11.89
C PRO A 365 28.21 31.66 -13.06
N LYS A 366 28.65 30.97 -14.11
CA LYS A 366 29.11 31.62 -15.33
C LYS A 366 27.94 32.41 -15.90
N THR A 367 27.93 33.73 -15.72
CA THR A 367 26.99 34.64 -16.39
C THR A 367 27.18 34.52 -17.90
N ARG A 368 26.10 34.18 -18.61
CA ARG A 368 26.04 34.04 -20.07
C ARG A 368 26.48 35.34 -20.77
N GLY A 369 27.75 35.41 -21.16
CA GLY A 369 28.23 36.34 -22.18
C GLY A 369 27.94 35.75 -23.57
N ARG A 370 27.04 36.39 -24.32
CA ARG A 370 26.70 36.00 -25.70
C ARG A 370 27.91 36.27 -26.60
N LYS A 371 28.73 35.27 -26.90
CA LYS A 371 29.82 35.40 -27.89
C LYS A 371 29.23 35.40 -29.32
N PRO A 372 29.74 36.25 -30.23
CA PRO A 372 29.21 36.37 -31.58
C PRO A 372 29.45 35.09 -32.40
N LYS A 373 28.42 34.69 -33.15
CA LYS A 373 28.47 33.61 -34.13
C LYS A 373 29.42 34.00 -35.26
N ASN A 374 30.53 33.29 -35.42
CA ASN A 374 31.18 32.97 -36.70
C ASN A 374 32.51 32.24 -36.47
N LYS A 375 32.49 30.90 -36.46
CA LYS A 375 33.57 30.04 -36.97
C LYS A 375 32.95 28.75 -37.53
N PRO A 376 33.47 28.21 -38.65
CA PRO A 376 32.93 27.02 -39.30
C PRO A 376 33.17 25.77 -38.46
N ALA A 377 32.29 24.78 -38.62
CA ALA A 377 32.31 23.51 -37.91
C ALA A 377 33.60 22.73 -38.21
N ASP A 378 34.47 22.61 -37.19
CA ASP A 378 35.60 21.70 -37.20
C ASP A 378 35.23 20.46 -36.40
N ASN A 379 35.18 19.29 -37.06
CA ASN A 379 34.93 17.98 -36.45
C ASN A 379 36.21 17.45 -35.77
N GLY A 380 36.87 18.30 -34.98
CA GLY A 380 38.03 17.97 -34.17
C GLY A 380 37.61 17.72 -32.72
N LEU A 381 37.91 16.52 -32.21
CA LEU A 381 37.90 16.22 -30.78
C LEU A 381 38.99 17.05 -30.09
N ALA A 382 38.65 18.28 -29.70
CA ALA A 382 39.46 19.05 -28.76
C ALA A 382 39.27 18.40 -27.37
N VAL A 383 40.28 17.64 -26.95
CA VAL A 383 40.48 17.29 -25.55
C VAL A 383 41.03 18.57 -24.91
N ASP A 384 40.26 19.22 -24.04
CA ASP A 384 40.80 20.27 -23.18
C ASP A 384 41.85 19.61 -22.26
N GLU A 385 43.13 19.77 -22.59
CA GLU A 385 44.27 19.18 -21.88
C GLU A 385 44.55 19.83 -20.50
N ASP A 386 43.83 20.89 -20.14
CA ASP A 386 44.19 21.77 -19.02
C ASP A 386 43.75 21.29 -17.62
N GLU A 387 42.94 20.24 -17.47
CA GLU A 387 42.57 19.72 -16.14
C GLU A 387 43.46 18.55 -15.66
N SER A 388 44.44 18.13 -16.46
CA SER A 388 45.35 17.01 -16.15
C SER A 388 46.39 17.34 -15.06
N ARG A 389 46.38 18.54 -14.47
CA ARG A 389 47.52 19.09 -13.73
C ARG A 389 47.38 19.21 -12.21
N VAL A 390 46.27 18.78 -11.59
CA VAL A 390 46.09 18.99 -10.14
C VAL A 390 46.13 17.72 -9.28
N LEU A 391 46.00 16.51 -9.81
CA LEU A 391 46.08 15.32 -8.97
C LEU A 391 46.88 14.21 -9.66
N GLY A 392 48.14 14.10 -9.27
CA GLY A 392 49.00 13.01 -9.71
C GLY A 392 48.59 11.72 -9.02
N TRP A 393 47.66 10.97 -9.60
CA TRP A 393 47.48 9.52 -9.39
C TRP A 393 47.39 8.80 -10.74
N SER A 394 48.16 7.72 -10.84
CA SER A 394 48.46 6.98 -12.06
C SER A 394 47.30 6.06 -12.45
N LEU A 395 46.74 6.32 -13.64
CA LEU A 395 46.11 5.30 -14.46
C LEU A 395 46.99 5.11 -15.71
N ASP A 396 48.27 4.81 -15.48
CA ASP A 396 49.18 4.48 -16.56
C ASP A 396 48.70 3.19 -17.26
N LYS A 397 48.21 3.34 -18.50
CA LYS A 397 47.81 2.31 -19.50
C LYS A 397 46.31 1.97 -19.64
N ALA A 398 45.40 2.93 -19.57
CA ALA A 398 44.11 2.78 -20.27
C ALA A 398 43.99 3.84 -21.37
N ASP A 399 43.65 3.41 -22.59
CA ASP A 399 43.34 4.32 -23.70
C ASP A 399 42.38 5.41 -23.22
N GLY A 400 42.67 6.69 -23.46
CA GLY A 400 41.79 7.81 -23.08
C GLY A 400 40.35 7.65 -23.63
N ARG A 401 40.18 6.84 -24.68
CA ARG A 401 38.87 6.41 -25.21
C ARG A 401 38.09 5.50 -24.25
N LEU A 402 38.75 4.58 -23.54
CA LEU A 402 38.12 3.69 -22.55
C LEU A 402 37.66 4.47 -21.33
N VAL A 403 38.48 5.42 -20.85
CA VAL A 403 38.11 6.32 -19.75
C VAL A 403 36.92 7.21 -20.14
N ALA A 404 36.92 7.77 -21.35
CA ALA A 404 35.80 8.54 -21.87
C ALA A 404 34.52 7.68 -22.05
N ALA A 405 34.66 6.43 -22.49
CA ALA A 405 33.55 5.49 -22.59
C ALA A 405 32.98 5.10 -21.22
N ALA A 406 33.84 4.81 -20.24
CA ALA A 406 33.45 4.52 -18.86
C ALA A 406 32.71 5.70 -18.22
N ARG A 407 33.21 6.93 -18.41
CA ARG A 407 32.51 8.16 -17.97
C ARG A 407 31.12 8.29 -18.60
N ARG A 408 30.99 8.08 -19.92
CA ARG A 408 29.70 8.11 -20.62
C ARG A 408 28.72 7.05 -20.11
N VAL A 409 29.20 5.85 -19.78
CA VAL A 409 28.37 4.77 -19.23
C VAL A 409 27.85 5.14 -17.83
N ILE A 410 28.70 5.72 -16.99
CA ILE A 410 28.31 6.20 -15.66
C ILE A 410 27.30 7.34 -15.78
N ASP A 411 27.54 8.31 -16.66
CA ASP A 411 26.63 9.40 -16.94
C ASP A 411 25.25 8.88 -17.39
N ASN A 412 25.21 7.89 -18.27
CA ASN A 412 23.95 7.28 -18.71
C ASN A 412 23.21 6.58 -17.56
N LYS A 413 23.94 5.96 -16.63
CA LYS A 413 23.34 5.25 -15.49
C LYS A 413 22.85 6.20 -14.41
N LEU A 414 23.70 7.10 -13.94
CA LEU A 414 23.43 8.00 -12.82
C LEU A 414 24.11 9.36 -13.03
N LEU A 415 23.43 10.24 -13.76
CA LEU A 415 23.85 11.61 -13.99
C LEU A 415 23.45 12.49 -12.81
N VAL A 416 24.43 13.15 -12.18
CA VAL A 416 24.20 14.16 -11.15
C VAL A 416 24.90 15.44 -11.56
N THR A 417 24.12 16.45 -11.95
CA THR A 417 24.62 17.80 -12.21
C THR A 417 24.18 18.73 -11.09
N HIS A 418 24.85 19.87 -10.97
CA HIS A 418 24.50 20.90 -10.00
C HIS A 418 23.06 21.42 -10.19
N ASN A 419 22.60 21.52 -11.44
CA ASN A 419 21.24 21.94 -11.76
C ASN A 419 20.19 20.90 -11.31
N VAL A 420 20.41 19.62 -11.61
CA VAL A 420 19.50 18.53 -11.23
C VAL A 420 19.40 18.44 -9.71
N LEU A 421 20.54 18.49 -9.00
CA LEU A 421 20.58 18.41 -7.55
C LEU A 421 19.86 19.58 -6.88
N ASN A 422 20.11 20.82 -7.33
CA ASN A 422 19.43 21.99 -6.76
C ASN A 422 17.93 21.97 -7.05
N ARG A 423 17.51 21.60 -8.26
CA ARG A 423 16.09 21.47 -8.60
C ARG A 423 15.39 20.42 -7.74
N PHE A 424 16.06 19.31 -7.44
CA PHE A 424 15.55 18.29 -6.54
C PHE A 424 15.40 18.82 -5.10
N LEU A 425 16.41 19.50 -4.57
CA LEU A 425 16.36 20.10 -3.23
C LEU A 425 15.27 21.17 -3.14
N ASP A 426 15.15 22.02 -4.16
CA ASP A 426 14.10 23.05 -4.26
C ASP A 426 12.69 22.43 -4.32
N LEU A 427 12.53 21.32 -5.05
CA LEU A 427 11.25 20.59 -5.09
C LEU A 427 10.92 19.99 -3.72
N CYS A 428 11.90 19.38 -3.05
CA CYS A 428 11.70 18.76 -1.73
C CYS A 428 11.26 19.78 -0.68
N ILE A 429 11.92 20.93 -0.61
CA ILE A 429 11.54 21.99 0.34
C ILE A 429 10.18 22.59 0.00
N LEU A 430 9.87 22.81 -1.28
CA LEU A 430 8.58 23.33 -1.71
C LEU A 430 7.44 22.38 -1.32
N LYS A 431 7.61 21.07 -1.54
CA LYS A 431 6.65 20.06 -1.14
C LYS A 431 6.50 19.98 0.38
N TYR A 432 7.60 20.03 1.14
CA TYR A 432 7.55 20.06 2.60
C TYR A 432 6.79 21.29 3.13
N GLN A 433 7.07 22.48 2.58
CA GLN A 433 6.39 23.72 2.98
C GLN A 433 4.89 23.67 2.71
N ARG A 434 4.46 23.11 1.57
CA ARG A 434 3.05 22.90 1.24
C ARG A 434 2.37 21.86 2.14
N SER A 435 3.15 20.98 2.75
CA SER A 435 2.63 19.96 3.67
C SER A 435 2.46 20.45 5.10
N ARG A 436 2.79 21.71 5.41
CA ARG A 436 2.53 22.26 6.75
C ARG A 436 1.04 22.53 6.94
N VAL A 437 0.56 22.33 8.16
CA VAL A 437 -0.83 22.64 8.53
C VAL A 437 -1.04 24.15 8.56
N ASP A 438 -2.15 24.61 7.97
CA ASP A 438 -2.52 26.01 7.98
C ASP A 438 -3.11 26.41 9.35
N PRO A 439 -2.69 27.54 9.94
CA PRO A 439 -3.33 28.10 11.12
C PRO A 439 -4.83 28.37 10.89
N GLY A 440 -5.65 28.07 11.90
CA GLY A 440 -7.11 28.17 11.83
C GLY A 440 -7.79 26.87 11.37
N THR A 441 -7.04 25.86 10.93
CA THR A 441 -7.60 24.55 10.57
C THR A 441 -8.27 23.89 11.79
N ALA A 442 -9.53 23.46 11.60
CA ALA A 442 -10.32 22.74 12.61
C ALA A 442 -9.90 21.27 12.72
N VAL A 443 -8.66 21.04 13.17
CA VAL A 443 -8.02 19.72 13.24
C VAL A 443 -8.79 18.72 14.10
N GLY A 444 -9.50 19.17 15.13
CA GLY A 444 -10.28 18.27 15.97
C GLY A 444 -11.49 17.67 15.24
N ALA A 445 -12.22 18.47 14.47
CA ALA A 445 -13.34 17.99 13.67
C ALA A 445 -12.87 17.02 12.57
N ILE A 446 -11.75 17.34 11.90
CA ILE A 446 -11.12 16.49 10.89
C ILE A 446 -10.71 15.15 11.54
N GLY A 447 -9.95 15.20 12.64
CA GLY A 447 -9.50 14.01 13.36
C GLY A 447 -10.65 13.13 13.87
N ALA A 448 -11.72 13.74 14.41
CA ALA A 448 -12.91 13.03 14.85
C ALA A 448 -13.57 12.26 13.70
N GLN A 449 -13.71 12.90 12.54
CA GLN A 449 -14.31 12.27 11.36
C GLN A 449 -13.41 11.18 10.78
N SER A 450 -12.10 11.41 10.72
CA SER A 450 -11.11 10.45 10.22
C SER A 450 -11.02 9.18 11.07
N ILE A 451 -11.36 9.24 12.36
CA ILE A 451 -11.46 8.05 13.24
C ILE A 451 -12.85 7.40 13.12
N GLY A 452 -13.91 8.21 13.09
CA GLY A 452 -15.28 7.72 13.06
C GLY A 452 -15.65 6.97 11.78
N GLU A 453 -15.30 7.53 10.60
CA GLU A 453 -15.71 6.96 9.32
C GLU A 453 -15.15 5.53 9.11
N PRO A 454 -13.84 5.25 9.31
CA PRO A 454 -13.34 3.87 9.20
C PRO A 454 -14.02 2.92 10.17
N THR A 455 -14.38 3.39 11.37
CA THR A 455 -15.10 2.59 12.37
C THR A 455 -16.48 2.17 11.84
N THR A 456 -17.22 3.06 11.18
CA THR A 456 -18.47 2.70 10.50
C THR A 456 -18.22 1.70 9.36
N GLN A 457 -17.15 1.86 8.58
CA GLN A 457 -16.82 0.96 7.48
C GLN A 457 -16.41 -0.44 7.93
N MET A 458 -15.74 -0.58 9.08
CA MET A 458 -15.43 -1.89 9.67
C MET A 458 -16.70 -2.69 9.97
N THR A 459 -17.79 -2.01 10.33
CA THR A 459 -19.08 -2.68 10.59
C THR A 459 -19.77 -3.14 9.31
N LEU A 460 -19.67 -2.34 8.24
CA LEU A 460 -20.27 -2.68 6.94
C LEU A 460 -19.50 -3.80 6.23
N LYS A 461 -18.16 -3.83 6.35
CA LYS A 461 -17.35 -4.90 5.74
C LYS A 461 -17.57 -6.27 6.38
N ALA A 462 -18.09 -6.35 7.60
CA ALA A 462 -18.45 -7.62 8.23
C ALA A 462 -19.45 -8.44 7.38
N PHE A 463 -20.28 -7.80 6.56
CA PHE A 463 -21.22 -8.46 5.63
C PHE A 463 -20.53 -9.30 4.59
N HIS A 464 -19.51 -8.73 3.95
CA HIS A 464 -18.80 -9.37 2.85
C HIS A 464 -17.92 -10.52 3.33
N PHE A 465 -17.64 -10.57 4.63
CA PHE A 465 -16.83 -11.60 5.28
C PHE A 465 -17.62 -12.51 6.24
N ALA A 466 -18.95 -12.36 6.33
CA ALA A 466 -19.80 -13.18 7.17
C ALA A 466 -19.63 -14.67 6.79
N GLY A 467 -19.29 -15.51 7.76
CA GLY A 467 -19.00 -16.93 7.56
C GLY A 467 -17.55 -17.30 7.24
N ILE A 468 -16.60 -16.35 7.17
CA ILE A 468 -15.18 -16.63 6.87
C ILE A 468 -14.31 -16.51 8.13
N ALA A 469 -13.68 -17.62 8.56
CA ALA A 469 -12.89 -17.71 9.80
C ALA A 469 -11.71 -16.74 9.87
N SER A 470 -11.14 -16.38 8.71
CA SER A 470 -9.84 -15.74 8.62
C SER A 470 -9.85 -14.23 8.88
N MET A 471 -11.02 -13.59 9.00
CA MET A 471 -11.12 -12.13 9.17
C MET A 471 -12.15 -11.74 10.24
N ASN A 472 -11.79 -11.92 11.51
CA ASN A 472 -12.51 -11.36 12.66
C ASN A 472 -12.35 -9.82 12.76
N VAL A 473 -12.77 -9.10 11.72
CA VAL A 473 -12.83 -7.62 11.66
C VAL A 473 -13.80 -7.06 12.71
N THR A 474 -14.68 -7.90 13.25
CA THR A 474 -15.72 -7.56 14.24
C THR A 474 -15.19 -7.27 15.64
N MET A 475 -13.93 -7.60 15.97
CA MET A 475 -13.31 -7.23 17.27
C MET A 475 -12.97 -5.73 17.38
N GLY A 476 -12.86 -5.03 16.25
CA GLY A 476 -12.39 -3.64 16.22
C GLY A 476 -13.32 -2.64 16.91
N VAL A 477 -14.62 -2.69 16.60
CA VAL A 477 -15.60 -1.69 17.11
C VAL A 477 -15.84 -1.82 18.62
N PRO A 478 -16.07 -3.02 19.19
CA PRO A 478 -16.15 -3.18 20.64
C PRO A 478 -14.89 -2.67 21.34
N ARG A 479 -13.71 -2.92 20.78
CA ARG A 479 -12.45 -2.44 21.35
C ARG A 479 -12.32 -0.91 21.29
N ILE A 480 -12.66 -0.30 20.15
CA ILE A 480 -12.68 1.16 20.01
C ILE A 480 -13.67 1.78 21.03
N LYS A 481 -14.81 1.14 21.24
CA LYS A 481 -15.80 1.55 22.26
C LYS A 481 -15.22 1.48 23.68
N GLU A 482 -14.50 0.41 24.03
CA GLU A 482 -13.82 0.29 25.32
C GLU A 482 -12.80 1.43 25.53
N ILE A 483 -11.97 1.69 24.51
CA ILE A 483 -10.91 2.71 24.56
C ILE A 483 -11.52 4.12 24.70
N ILE A 484 -12.48 4.48 23.84
CA ILE A 484 -13.10 5.83 23.85
C ILE A 484 -13.88 6.07 25.15
N ASN A 485 -14.47 5.03 25.73
CA ASN A 485 -15.20 5.16 26.99
C ASN A 485 -14.30 5.17 28.23
N GLY A 486 -13.00 4.85 28.10
CA GLY A 486 -12.13 4.62 29.24
C GLY A 486 -12.71 3.56 30.18
N ALA A 487 -13.21 2.45 29.62
CA ALA A 487 -13.90 1.43 30.38
C ALA A 487 -12.98 0.82 31.44
N LYS A 488 -13.43 0.80 32.71
CA LYS A 488 -12.67 0.21 33.82
C LYS A 488 -12.51 -1.31 33.69
N ASN A 489 -13.59 -1.98 33.27
CA ASN A 489 -13.62 -3.41 33.04
C ASN A 489 -13.62 -3.65 31.53
N ILE A 490 -12.52 -4.17 31.00
CA ILE A 490 -12.36 -4.52 29.58
C ILE A 490 -12.52 -6.03 29.40
N SER A 491 -12.99 -6.44 28.21
CA SER A 491 -13.31 -7.85 27.93
C SER A 491 -12.07 -8.74 27.86
N THR A 492 -10.94 -8.19 27.39
CA THR A 492 -9.65 -8.90 27.28
C THR A 492 -8.52 -8.05 27.89
N PRO A 493 -8.35 -8.06 29.23
CA PRO A 493 -7.18 -7.48 29.88
C PRO A 493 -6.01 -8.47 29.74
N THR A 494 -5.04 -8.14 28.91
CA THR A 494 -3.80 -8.90 28.73
C THR A 494 -2.62 -8.12 29.27
#